data_AF-A0A084IH19-F1
#
_entry.id   AF-A0A084IH19-F1
#
_cell.length_a   1.000
_cell.length_b   1.000
_cell.length_c   1.000
_cell.angle_alpha   90.00
_cell.angle_beta   90.00
_cell.angle_gamma   90.00
#
_symmetry.space_group_name_H-M   'P 1'
#
loop_
_entity.id
_entity.type
_entity.pdbx_description
1 polymer ?
#
loop_
_entity_poly.entity_id
_entity_poly.type
_entity_poly.pdbx_seq_one_letter_code
_entity_poly.pdbx_strand_id
1 'polypeptide(L)'
;MRLAHHRVAPERRVPDLAEDARAGLLAPPRSMPPKYFYDERGSRLFEAICDTPEYYPTRAEAALLTDVSERVIADIRPAHVVELGSGNSHKTRHLFAACERLGIHPRYWPFEVSPQIMLDSAAALIADYDWLHVEAMSGDYTAGLGNLPLPGDGGRRLILFLGGTIGNFEPAQADAFLAEIVSLMAPGDALLLGLDRVKDVATLEAAYDDAAGYTAAFNKNLINVINRELGGDMPVAGYRHRAVFDRTLSRIEMRLVAEYAHRVRLEALGADFEIAAGEEILTEISRKFSQEAITGLLGRAGLRQTAHYPYGDDQYSLVLAVRD
;
A
#
# COMPACT_ATOMS: atom_id res chain seq x y z
N MET A 1 2.43 -1.84 30.21
CA MET A 1 2.97 -2.20 28.87
C MET A 1 2.47 -1.14 27.90
N ARG A 2 3.34 -0.47 27.13
CA ARG A 2 2.97 0.58 26.16
C ARG A 2 2.71 0.04 24.74
N LEU A 3 2.92 -1.27 24.54
CA LEU A 3 2.66 -2.01 23.31
C LEU A 3 1.68 -3.14 23.62
N ALA A 4 0.61 -3.26 22.84
CA ALA A 4 -0.22 -4.45 22.78
C ALA A 4 -0.32 -4.92 21.31
N HIS A 5 -0.56 -6.21 21.10
CA HIS A 5 -0.69 -6.80 19.76
C HIS A 5 -1.99 -7.58 19.65
N HIS A 6 -2.75 -7.30 18.59
CA HIS A 6 -4.02 -7.90 18.26
C HIS A 6 -3.90 -8.57 16.89
N ARG A 7 -4.31 -9.85 16.80
CA ARG A 7 -4.52 -10.50 15.51
C ARG A 7 -5.96 -10.26 15.07
N VAL A 8 -6.14 -9.56 13.95
CA VAL A 8 -7.47 -9.23 13.42
C VAL A 8 -7.98 -10.41 12.62
N ALA A 9 -9.17 -10.90 12.96
CA ALA A 9 -9.82 -11.97 12.20
C ALA A 9 -10.35 -11.42 10.87
N PRO A 10 -10.18 -12.14 9.75
CA PRO A 10 -10.72 -11.73 8.46
C PRO A 10 -12.26 -11.76 8.48
N GLU A 11 -12.93 -10.75 7.91
CA GLU A 11 -14.39 -10.76 7.71
C GLU A 11 -14.80 -11.55 6.48
N ARG A 12 -13.92 -11.55 5.47
CA ARG A 12 -14.10 -12.31 4.24
C ARG A 12 -12.83 -13.08 3.92
N ARG A 13 -13.02 -14.17 3.21
CA ARG A 13 -11.93 -15.01 2.74
C ARG A 13 -11.07 -14.24 1.74
N VAL A 14 -9.77 -14.18 2.01
CA VAL A 14 -8.76 -13.74 1.05
C VAL A 14 -8.17 -14.98 0.41
N PRO A 15 -8.10 -15.06 -0.93
CA PRO A 15 -7.44 -16.17 -1.60
C PRO A 15 -5.99 -16.31 -1.14
N ASP A 16 -5.54 -17.56 -0.97
CA ASP A 16 -4.13 -17.84 -0.73
C ASP A 16 -3.33 -17.87 -2.05
N LEU A 17 -2.01 -18.06 -1.93
CA LEU A 17 -1.11 -18.07 -3.09
C LEU A 17 -1.46 -19.17 -4.10
N ALA A 18 -1.90 -20.33 -3.62
CA ALA A 18 -2.25 -21.45 -4.49
C ALA A 18 -3.52 -21.15 -5.29
N GLU A 19 -4.50 -20.50 -4.66
CA GLU A 19 -5.73 -20.07 -5.32
C GLU A 19 -5.51 -18.95 -6.33
N ASP A 20 -4.75 -17.92 -5.94
CA ASP A 20 -4.42 -16.81 -6.84
C ASP A 20 -3.56 -17.30 -8.02
N ALA A 21 -2.59 -18.19 -7.80
CA ALA A 21 -1.81 -18.78 -8.87
C ALA A 21 -2.67 -19.67 -9.78
N ARG A 22 -3.61 -20.44 -9.23
CA ARG A 22 -4.54 -21.25 -10.02
C ARG A 22 -5.43 -20.38 -10.92
N ALA A 23 -5.93 -19.27 -10.39
CA ALA A 23 -6.79 -18.34 -11.11
C ALA A 23 -6.02 -17.50 -12.14
N GLY A 24 -4.79 -17.10 -11.82
CA GLY A 24 -4.04 -16.10 -12.57
C GLY A 24 -2.93 -16.62 -13.48
N LEU A 25 -2.38 -17.81 -13.24
CA LEU A 25 -1.22 -18.33 -14.00
C LEU A 25 -1.54 -19.48 -14.96
N LEU A 26 -2.64 -20.21 -14.77
CA LEU A 26 -2.89 -21.41 -15.57
C LEU A 26 -3.32 -21.11 -17.00
N ALA A 27 -3.86 -19.92 -17.28
CA ALA A 27 -4.29 -19.51 -18.62
C ALA A 27 -4.03 -18.01 -18.86
N PRO A 28 -3.75 -17.60 -20.13
CA PRO A 28 -3.67 -16.20 -20.50
C PRO A 28 -5.07 -15.54 -20.58
N PRO A 29 -5.19 -14.22 -20.35
CA PRO A 29 -4.12 -13.31 -19.92
C PRO A 29 -3.71 -13.59 -18.47
N ARG A 30 -2.40 -13.68 -18.21
CA ARG A 30 -1.87 -14.09 -16.92
C ARG A 30 -1.67 -12.89 -15.98
N SER A 31 -1.98 -13.08 -14.71
CA SER A 31 -1.73 -12.08 -13.67
C SER A 31 -1.48 -12.70 -12.30
N MET A 32 -0.85 -11.92 -11.42
CA MET A 32 -0.65 -12.28 -10.01
C MET A 32 -0.85 -11.05 -9.12
N PRO A 33 -1.50 -11.18 -7.95
CA PRO A 33 -1.67 -10.06 -7.03
C PRO A 33 -0.33 -9.59 -6.43
N PRO A 34 -0.14 -8.26 -6.24
CA PRO A 34 1.11 -7.70 -5.72
C PRO A 34 1.36 -8.00 -4.24
N LYS A 35 0.36 -8.49 -3.49
CA LYS A 35 0.53 -8.85 -2.07
C LYS A 35 1.62 -9.91 -1.84
N TYR A 36 1.96 -10.70 -2.86
CA TYR A 36 3.02 -11.71 -2.79
C TYR A 36 4.43 -11.17 -3.03
N PHE A 37 4.59 -9.89 -3.34
CA PHE A 37 5.93 -9.30 -3.38
C PHE A 37 6.57 -9.20 -1.99
N TYR A 38 5.78 -9.05 -0.93
CA TYR A 38 6.24 -8.61 0.38
C TYR A 38 6.66 -9.76 1.31
N ASP A 39 7.41 -10.74 0.79
CA ASP A 39 8.22 -11.60 1.66
C ASP A 39 9.41 -10.80 2.24
N GLU A 40 10.23 -11.40 3.11
CA GLU A 40 11.35 -10.69 3.75
C GLU A 40 12.28 -10.03 2.72
N ARG A 41 12.58 -10.73 1.63
CA ARG A 41 13.45 -10.24 0.56
C ARG A 41 12.78 -9.10 -0.21
N GLY A 42 11.54 -9.28 -0.61
CA GLY A 42 10.83 -8.26 -1.38
C GLY A 42 10.55 -7.01 -0.58
N SER A 43 10.31 -7.11 0.73
CA SER A 43 10.20 -5.96 1.62
C SER A 43 11.49 -5.12 1.63
N ARG A 44 12.66 -5.76 1.74
CA ARG A 44 13.97 -5.07 1.63
C ARG A 44 14.21 -4.45 0.26
N LEU A 45 13.76 -5.13 -0.81
CA LEU A 45 13.85 -4.56 -2.16
C LEU A 45 12.96 -3.32 -2.30
N PHE A 46 11.75 -3.33 -1.74
CA PHE A 46 10.87 -2.17 -1.73
C PHE A 46 11.45 -0.99 -0.92
N GLU A 47 12.11 -1.25 0.20
CA GLU A 47 12.87 -0.22 0.93
C GLU A 47 13.96 0.39 0.05
N ALA A 48 14.74 -0.44 -0.66
CA ALA A 48 15.75 0.05 -1.59
C ALA A 48 15.14 0.85 -2.76
N ILE A 49 13.96 0.45 -3.27
CA ILE A 49 13.21 1.20 -4.30
C ILE A 49 12.88 2.60 -3.79
N CYS A 50 12.42 2.72 -2.54
CA CYS A 50 12.04 4.00 -1.94
C CYS A 50 13.19 5.02 -1.88
N ASP A 51 14.43 4.54 -1.87
CA ASP A 51 15.65 5.36 -1.82
C ASP A 51 16.23 5.67 -3.22
N THR A 52 15.69 5.08 -4.30
CA THR A 52 16.16 5.36 -5.66
C THR A 52 15.83 6.80 -6.08
N PRO A 53 16.69 7.46 -6.89
CA PRO A 53 16.41 8.81 -7.35
C PRO A 53 15.12 8.90 -8.18
N GLU A 54 14.75 7.84 -8.89
CA GLU A 54 13.55 7.76 -9.73
C GLU A 54 12.25 7.62 -8.92
N TYR A 55 12.25 6.87 -7.81
CA TYR A 55 11.05 6.65 -6.99
C TYR A 55 10.72 7.86 -6.09
N TYR A 56 10.18 8.91 -6.69
CA TYR A 56 9.76 10.11 -5.99
C TYR A 56 8.61 9.95 -4.96
N PRO A 57 7.65 8.99 -5.05
CA PRO A 57 6.45 9.01 -4.20
C PRO A 57 6.73 9.09 -2.70
N THR A 58 7.68 8.30 -2.21
CA THR A 58 8.04 8.28 -0.78
C THR A 58 8.58 9.63 -0.31
N ARG A 59 9.46 10.26 -1.09
CA ARG A 59 10.03 11.57 -0.76
C ARG A 59 9.01 12.70 -0.86
N ALA A 60 8.17 12.68 -1.91
CA ALA A 60 7.11 13.65 -2.11
C ALA A 60 6.12 13.65 -0.95
N GLU A 61 5.68 12.47 -0.53
CA GLU A 61 4.76 12.33 0.60
C GLU A 61 5.40 12.72 1.94
N ALA A 62 6.66 12.34 2.18
CA ALA A 62 7.39 12.74 3.40
C ALA A 62 7.60 14.25 3.50
N ALA A 63 7.89 14.92 2.38
CA ALA A 63 7.98 16.39 2.32
C ALA A 63 6.64 17.03 2.68
N LEU A 64 5.53 16.57 2.09
CA LEU A 64 4.21 17.07 2.44
C LEU A 64 3.88 16.83 3.92
N LEU A 65 4.13 15.63 4.45
CA LEU A 65 3.89 15.34 5.85
C LEU A 65 4.71 16.25 6.77
N THR A 66 5.95 16.58 6.41
CA THR A 66 6.76 17.55 7.14
C THR A 66 6.07 18.92 7.21
N ASP A 67 5.52 19.38 6.10
CA ASP A 67 4.92 20.71 5.98
C ASP A 67 3.52 20.81 6.62
N VAL A 68 2.72 19.73 6.59
CA VAL A 68 1.29 19.80 6.92
C VAL A 68 0.92 19.15 8.25
N SER A 69 1.80 18.34 8.85
CA SER A 69 1.45 17.55 10.05
C SER A 69 0.97 18.42 11.21
N GLU A 70 1.60 19.56 11.50
CA GLU A 70 1.14 20.46 12.57
C GLU A 70 -0.28 20.96 12.35
N ARG A 71 -0.60 21.40 11.14
CA ARG A 71 -1.94 21.86 10.78
C ARG A 71 -2.95 20.73 10.94
N VAL A 72 -2.67 19.55 10.38
CA VAL A 72 -3.56 18.38 10.47
C VAL A 72 -3.81 18.00 11.93
N ILE A 73 -2.76 17.92 12.76
CA ILE A 73 -2.90 17.57 14.17
C ILE A 73 -3.62 18.67 14.96
N ALA A 74 -3.37 19.95 14.68
CA ALA A 74 -4.04 21.07 15.34
C ALA A 74 -5.55 21.14 15.01
N ASP A 75 -5.92 20.87 13.75
CA ASP A 75 -7.30 20.92 13.28
C ASP A 75 -8.12 19.73 13.80
N ILE A 76 -7.56 18.52 13.74
CA ILE A 76 -8.28 17.30 14.11
C ILE A 76 -8.23 17.04 15.62
N ARG A 77 -7.07 17.29 16.26
CA ARG A 77 -6.77 16.94 17.65
C ARG A 77 -7.16 15.49 17.97
N PRO A 78 -6.58 14.50 17.28
CA PRO A 78 -6.99 13.11 17.41
C PRO A 78 -6.70 12.56 18.80
N ALA A 79 -7.61 11.75 19.33
CA ALA A 79 -7.35 10.86 20.45
C ALA A 79 -6.68 9.55 19.97
N HIS A 80 -6.86 9.21 18.69
CA HIS A 80 -6.29 8.02 18.08
C HIS A 80 -5.78 8.30 16.66
N VAL A 81 -4.64 7.72 16.33
CA VAL A 81 -4.12 7.64 14.94
C VAL A 81 -4.21 6.18 14.51
N VAL A 82 -5.00 5.89 13.49
CA VAL A 82 -5.16 4.56 12.91
C VAL A 82 -4.47 4.55 11.57
N GLU A 83 -3.52 3.65 11.33
CA GLU A 83 -2.78 3.61 10.06
C GLU A 83 -2.95 2.27 9.37
N LEU A 84 -3.51 2.30 8.16
CA LEU A 84 -3.77 1.11 7.36
C LEU A 84 -2.58 0.87 6.42
N GLY A 85 -1.90 -0.27 6.56
CA GLY A 85 -0.64 -0.53 5.85
C GLY A 85 0.50 0.34 6.38
N SER A 86 0.80 0.22 7.68
CA SER A 86 1.76 1.10 8.35
C SER A 86 3.21 0.91 7.91
N GLY A 87 3.57 -0.25 7.34
CA GLY A 87 4.96 -0.59 7.01
C GLY A 87 5.91 -0.33 8.19
N ASN A 88 7.00 0.38 7.94
CA ASN A 88 7.97 0.80 8.96
C ASN A 88 7.59 2.10 9.71
N SER A 89 6.40 2.67 9.44
CA SER A 89 5.87 3.89 10.08
C SER A 89 6.80 5.11 10.02
N HIS A 90 7.77 5.16 9.09
CA HIS A 90 8.69 6.30 8.97
C HIS A 90 7.93 7.61 8.71
N LYS A 91 6.88 7.55 7.89
CA LYS A 91 6.03 8.68 7.54
C LYS A 91 5.20 9.18 8.72
N THR A 92 4.73 8.27 9.55
CA THR A 92 3.92 8.55 10.75
C THR A 92 4.68 9.38 11.78
N ARG A 93 6.02 9.28 11.80
CA ARG A 93 6.88 10.09 12.69
C ARG A 93 6.71 11.60 12.47
N HIS A 94 6.38 12.06 11.26
CA HIS A 94 6.10 13.48 11.03
C HIS A 94 4.87 13.96 11.82
N LEU A 95 3.82 13.13 11.90
CA LEU A 95 2.62 13.40 12.69
C LEU A 95 2.92 13.34 14.20
N PHE A 96 3.72 12.38 14.65
CA PHE A 96 4.09 12.27 16.07
C PHE A 96 4.99 13.42 16.54
N ALA A 97 5.92 13.88 15.70
CA ALA A 97 6.69 15.07 16.01
C ALA A 97 5.79 16.32 16.13
N ALA A 98 4.74 16.44 15.31
CA ALA A 98 3.75 17.50 15.43
C ALA A 98 2.90 17.36 16.72
N CYS A 99 2.50 16.13 17.06
CA CYS A 99 1.82 15.80 18.32
C CYS A 99 2.61 16.27 19.55
N GLU A 100 3.91 15.99 19.60
CA GLU A 100 4.79 16.45 20.70
C GLU A 100 4.83 17.98 20.82
N ARG A 101 5.02 18.68 19.70
CA ARG A 101 5.08 20.15 19.70
C ARG A 101 3.78 20.81 20.15
N LEU A 102 2.65 20.16 19.86
CA LEU A 102 1.31 20.65 20.19
C LEU A 102 0.77 20.12 21.52
N GLY A 103 1.48 19.20 22.19
CA GLY A 103 1.01 18.55 23.42
C GLY A 103 -0.26 17.72 23.23
N ILE A 104 -0.43 17.10 22.06
CA ILE A 104 -1.57 16.23 21.72
C ILE A 104 -1.04 14.81 21.62
N HIS A 105 -1.45 13.91 22.50
CA HIS A 105 -0.85 12.57 22.62
C HIS A 105 -1.89 11.47 22.29
N PRO A 106 -2.10 11.16 21.00
CA PRO A 106 -3.04 10.11 20.61
C PRO A 106 -2.50 8.71 20.96
N ARG A 107 -3.38 7.70 20.99
CA ARG A 107 -2.95 6.29 20.89
C ARG A 107 -2.73 5.93 19.42
N TYR A 108 -1.72 5.13 19.13
CA TYR A 108 -1.42 4.70 17.76
C TYR A 108 -1.88 3.26 17.50
N TRP A 109 -2.54 3.06 16.37
CA TRP A 109 -3.14 1.80 15.95
C TRP A 109 -2.64 1.44 14.55
N PRO A 110 -1.40 0.92 14.41
CA PRO A 110 -0.89 0.44 13.13
C PRO A 110 -1.59 -0.87 12.75
N PHE A 111 -2.00 -0.98 11.48
CA PHE A 111 -2.53 -2.19 10.87
C PHE A 111 -1.61 -2.66 9.74
N GLU A 112 -1.08 -3.89 9.85
CA GLU A 112 -0.08 -4.39 8.91
C GLU A 112 -0.20 -5.91 8.66
N VAL A 113 0.10 -6.34 7.43
CA VAL A 113 0.06 -7.76 7.06
C VAL A 113 1.25 -8.53 7.61
N SER A 114 2.39 -7.85 7.79
CA SER A 114 3.62 -8.37 8.39
C SER A 114 3.70 -8.04 9.89
N PRO A 115 3.43 -9.00 10.80
CA PRO A 115 3.48 -8.72 12.24
C PRO A 115 4.87 -8.30 12.71
N GLN A 116 5.92 -8.87 12.12
CA GLN A 116 7.30 -8.61 12.53
C GLN A 116 7.69 -7.15 12.28
N ILE A 117 7.48 -6.65 11.05
CA ILE A 117 7.81 -5.25 10.68
C ILE A 117 7.05 -4.27 11.59
N MET A 118 5.77 -4.52 11.82
CA MET A 118 4.94 -3.68 12.68
C MET A 118 5.42 -3.68 14.14
N LEU A 119 5.77 -4.85 14.70
CA LEU A 119 6.24 -4.95 16.08
C LEU A 119 7.61 -4.29 16.27
N ASP A 120 8.52 -4.44 15.30
CA ASP A 120 9.83 -3.78 15.31
C ASP A 120 9.68 -2.24 15.21
N SER A 121 8.82 -1.77 14.31
CA SER A 121 8.47 -0.35 14.18
C SER A 121 7.86 0.20 15.47
N ALA A 122 6.88 -0.50 16.05
CA ALA A 122 6.23 -0.11 17.30
C ALA A 122 7.21 -0.02 18.48
N ALA A 123 8.15 -0.97 18.58
CA ALA A 123 9.18 -0.96 19.61
C ALA A 123 10.10 0.27 19.47
N ALA A 124 10.53 0.60 18.25
CA ALA A 124 11.34 1.78 17.97
C ALA A 124 10.57 3.08 18.29
N LEU A 125 9.30 3.18 17.88
CA LEU A 125 8.45 4.34 18.16
C LEU A 125 8.24 4.57 19.66
N ILE A 126 8.00 3.50 20.44
CA ILE A 126 7.79 3.61 21.89
C ILE A 126 9.08 4.03 22.63
N ALA A 127 10.26 3.70 22.07
CA ALA A 127 11.54 4.17 22.57
C ALA A 127 11.79 5.66 22.26
N ASP A 128 11.29 6.13 21.12
CA ASP A 128 11.47 7.53 20.70
C ASP A 128 10.42 8.49 21.28
N TYR A 129 9.22 7.99 21.62
CA TYR A 129 8.09 8.79 22.10
C TYR A 129 7.56 8.25 23.44
N ASP A 130 7.91 8.90 24.55
CA ASP A 130 7.54 8.45 25.91
C ASP A 130 6.04 8.38 26.17
N TRP A 131 5.26 9.27 25.55
CA TRP A 131 3.80 9.32 25.66
C TRP A 131 3.08 8.28 24.80
N LEU A 132 3.78 7.65 23.84
CA LEU A 132 3.12 6.84 22.83
C LEU A 132 2.69 5.48 23.40
N HIS A 133 1.41 5.20 23.23
CA HIS A 133 0.81 3.88 23.43
C HIS A 133 0.43 3.30 22.08
N VAL A 134 0.89 2.08 21.79
CA VAL A 134 0.67 1.40 20.51
C VAL A 134 -0.21 0.16 20.71
N GLU A 135 -1.30 0.11 19.95
CA GLU A 135 -2.23 -0.99 19.83
C GLU A 135 -2.05 -1.61 18.44
N ALA A 136 -1.03 -2.46 18.31
CA ALA A 136 -0.60 -3.02 17.04
C ALA A 136 -1.61 -4.07 16.54
N MET A 137 -2.00 -4.00 15.27
CA MET A 137 -3.02 -4.86 14.67
C MET A 137 -2.43 -5.58 13.47
N SER A 138 -2.38 -6.91 13.50
CA SER A 138 -1.91 -7.69 12.34
C SER A 138 -3.08 -8.31 11.57
N GLY A 139 -3.11 -8.13 10.26
CA GLY A 139 -4.13 -8.69 9.37
C GLY A 139 -4.02 -8.12 7.95
N ASP A 140 -4.90 -8.59 7.07
CA ASP A 140 -4.97 -8.14 5.69
C ASP A 140 -6.21 -7.24 5.52
N TYR A 141 -6.03 -5.97 5.18
CA TYR A 141 -7.15 -5.05 4.98
C TYR A 141 -8.06 -5.45 3.81
N THR A 142 -7.57 -6.26 2.86
CA THR A 142 -8.41 -6.80 1.80
C THR A 142 -9.39 -7.84 2.35
N ALA A 143 -9.16 -8.36 3.55
CA ALA A 143 -10.05 -9.24 4.29
C ALA A 143 -11.18 -8.53 5.03
N GLY A 144 -11.28 -7.20 4.91
CA GLY A 144 -12.29 -6.38 5.60
C GLY A 144 -11.74 -5.67 6.84
N LEU A 145 -12.34 -4.53 7.19
CA LEU A 145 -11.92 -3.67 8.30
C LEU A 145 -12.88 -3.67 9.51
N GLY A 146 -14.07 -4.25 9.41
CA GLY A 146 -15.11 -4.29 10.45
C GLY A 146 -14.74 -5.05 11.72
N ASN A 147 -13.73 -5.93 11.65
CA ASN A 147 -13.20 -6.63 12.84
C ASN A 147 -12.03 -5.88 13.52
N LEU A 148 -11.65 -4.68 13.05
CA LEU A 148 -10.62 -3.90 13.72
C LEU A 148 -11.07 -3.58 15.16
N PRO A 149 -10.24 -3.84 16.20
CA PRO A 149 -10.58 -3.59 17.60
C PRO A 149 -10.48 -2.10 17.96
N LEU A 150 -11.06 -1.23 17.13
CA LEU A 150 -10.98 0.22 17.30
C LEU A 150 -11.65 0.65 18.61
N PRO A 151 -11.13 1.71 19.25
CA PRO A 151 -11.64 2.16 20.54
C PRO A 151 -13.06 2.74 20.40
N GLY A 152 -13.96 2.30 21.29
CA GLY A 152 -15.34 2.80 21.40
C GLY A 152 -15.52 3.89 22.46
N ASP A 153 -14.46 4.61 22.82
CA ASP A 153 -14.45 5.61 23.89
C ASP A 153 -14.95 7.01 23.44
N GLY A 154 -15.31 7.15 22.16
CA GLY A 154 -15.77 8.41 21.55
C GLY A 154 -14.66 9.39 21.20
N GLY A 155 -13.38 8.99 21.34
CA GLY A 155 -12.25 9.78 20.91
C GLY A 155 -12.18 9.95 19.39
N ARG A 156 -11.83 11.15 18.91
CA ARG A 156 -11.64 11.42 17.48
C ARG A 156 -10.47 10.62 16.90
N ARG A 157 -10.69 10.01 15.74
CA ARG A 157 -9.71 9.21 15.02
C ARG A 157 -9.21 9.96 13.79
N LEU A 158 -7.89 9.98 13.62
CA LEU A 158 -7.24 10.30 12.34
C LEU A 158 -6.84 8.97 11.70
N ILE A 159 -7.53 8.58 10.63
CA ILE A 159 -7.23 7.40 9.84
C ILE A 159 -6.23 7.80 8.75
N LEU A 160 -5.16 7.04 8.60
CA LEU A 160 -4.11 7.24 7.63
C LEU A 160 -4.14 6.10 6.61
N PHE A 161 -4.15 6.46 5.33
CA PHE A 161 -3.86 5.53 4.24
C PHE A 161 -2.90 6.20 3.26
N LEU A 162 -1.61 5.96 3.48
CA LEU A 162 -0.51 6.69 2.86
C LEU A 162 0.16 5.84 1.76
N GLY A 163 1.17 6.42 1.11
CA GLY A 163 2.04 5.73 0.15
C GLY A 163 1.45 5.54 -1.24
N GLY A 164 0.26 6.09 -1.51
CA GLY A 164 -0.40 5.90 -2.80
C GLY A 164 -0.95 4.49 -2.99
N THR A 165 -1.01 3.68 -1.92
CA THR A 165 -1.40 2.26 -1.94
C THR A 165 -2.83 2.05 -2.46
N ILE A 166 -3.73 3.03 -2.32
CA ILE A 166 -5.05 3.01 -2.96
C ILE A 166 -4.98 2.94 -4.49
N GLY A 167 -3.83 3.30 -5.07
CA GLY A 167 -3.52 3.13 -6.48
C GLY A 167 -3.37 1.67 -6.90
N ASN A 168 -3.10 0.76 -5.97
CA ASN A 168 -2.91 -0.67 -6.28
C ASN A 168 -4.23 -1.44 -6.40
N PHE A 169 -5.36 -0.76 -6.20
CA PHE A 169 -6.69 -1.37 -6.27
C PHE A 169 -7.33 -1.07 -7.61
N GLU A 170 -8.09 -2.03 -8.14
CA GLU A 170 -9.01 -1.75 -9.24
C GLU A 170 -10.12 -0.77 -8.78
N PRO A 171 -10.79 -0.05 -9.70
CA PRO A 171 -11.80 0.96 -9.36
C PRO A 171 -12.83 0.49 -8.32
N ALA A 172 -13.46 -0.67 -8.54
CA ALA A 172 -14.45 -1.23 -7.64
C ALA A 172 -13.87 -1.62 -6.27
N GLN A 173 -12.61 -2.09 -6.23
CA GLN A 173 -11.94 -2.44 -4.99
C GLN A 173 -11.62 -1.20 -4.15
N ALA A 174 -11.19 -0.10 -4.79
CA ALA A 174 -10.95 1.17 -4.11
C ALA A 174 -12.23 1.79 -3.55
N ASP A 175 -13.33 1.74 -4.32
CA ASP A 175 -14.64 2.22 -3.87
C ASP A 175 -15.13 1.41 -2.66
N ALA A 176 -15.04 0.07 -2.73
CA ALA A 176 -15.42 -0.81 -1.61
C ALA A 176 -14.55 -0.57 -0.36
N PHE A 177 -13.25 -0.41 -0.55
CA PHE A 177 -12.32 -0.16 0.55
C PHE A 177 -12.58 1.18 1.25
N LEU A 178 -12.81 2.25 0.50
CA LEU A 178 -13.17 3.54 1.09
C LEU A 178 -14.53 3.48 1.79
N ALA A 179 -15.50 2.73 1.27
CA ALA A 179 -16.77 2.51 1.95
C ALA A 179 -16.60 1.77 3.29
N GLU A 180 -15.65 0.83 3.39
CA GLU A 180 -15.28 0.18 4.65
C GLU A 180 -14.59 1.15 5.63
N ILE A 181 -13.71 2.04 5.15
CA ILE A 181 -13.16 3.09 6.01
C ILE A 181 -14.29 3.99 6.53
N VAL A 182 -15.21 4.41 5.67
CA VAL A 182 -16.33 5.30 6.05
C VAL A 182 -17.28 4.62 7.03
N SER A 183 -17.49 3.31 6.94
CA SER A 183 -18.33 2.57 7.89
C SER A 183 -17.70 2.50 9.29
N LEU A 184 -16.37 2.56 9.38
CA LEU A 184 -15.64 2.68 10.64
C LEU A 184 -15.68 4.09 11.23
N MET A 185 -15.79 5.13 10.40
CA MET A 185 -15.72 6.54 10.84
C MET A 185 -16.95 6.98 11.64
N ALA A 186 -16.66 7.64 12.77
CA ALA A 186 -17.61 8.32 13.62
C ALA A 186 -17.60 9.83 13.30
N PRO A 187 -18.64 10.59 13.72
CA PRO A 187 -18.64 12.04 13.57
C PRO A 187 -17.38 12.68 14.19
N GLY A 188 -16.67 13.49 13.40
CA GLY A 188 -15.44 14.17 13.81
C GLY A 188 -14.16 13.42 13.48
N ASP A 189 -14.23 12.18 12.98
CA ASP A 189 -13.07 11.48 12.43
C ASP A 189 -12.66 12.07 11.07
N ALA A 190 -11.39 11.89 10.74
CA ALA A 190 -10.83 12.30 9.47
C ALA A 190 -9.98 11.19 8.83
N LEU A 191 -9.97 11.15 7.51
CA LEU A 191 -9.09 10.33 6.70
C LEU A 191 -8.03 11.23 6.07
N LEU A 192 -6.75 10.90 6.25
CA LEU A 192 -5.63 11.45 5.50
C LEU A 192 -5.17 10.41 4.47
N LEU A 193 -5.35 10.74 3.19
CA LEU A 193 -5.15 9.84 2.06
C LEU A 193 -4.02 10.33 1.16
N GLY A 194 -3.03 9.47 0.90
CA GLY A 194 -1.95 9.70 -0.06
C GLY A 194 -2.31 9.21 -1.45
N LEU A 195 -2.18 10.07 -2.46
CA LEU A 195 -2.57 9.80 -3.85
C LEU A 195 -1.49 10.27 -4.81
N ASP A 196 -0.93 9.34 -5.56
CA ASP A 196 0.01 9.67 -6.62
C ASP A 196 -0.71 10.17 -7.88
N ARG A 197 -0.19 11.21 -8.52
CA ARG A 197 -0.89 12.00 -9.53
C ARG A 197 -0.51 11.63 -10.94
N VAL A 198 -1.41 11.90 -11.89
CA VAL A 198 -1.04 11.87 -13.31
C VAL A 198 0.01 12.96 -13.55
N LYS A 199 1.10 12.61 -14.25
CA LYS A 199 2.21 13.51 -14.57
C LYS A 199 2.91 13.01 -15.84
N ASP A 200 4.08 13.57 -16.14
CA ASP A 200 4.93 13.12 -17.24
C ASP A 200 5.15 11.59 -17.19
N VAL A 201 5.02 10.95 -18.35
CA VAL A 201 5.05 9.49 -18.45
C VAL A 201 6.45 8.94 -18.25
N ALA A 202 7.49 9.63 -18.73
CA ALA A 202 8.85 9.17 -18.51
C ALA A 202 9.19 9.16 -17.01
N THR A 203 8.71 10.17 -16.27
CA THR A 203 8.84 10.21 -14.80
C THR A 203 8.08 9.05 -14.13
N LEU A 204 6.86 8.76 -14.57
CA LEU A 204 6.06 7.66 -14.03
C LEU A 204 6.69 6.29 -14.33
N GLU A 205 7.16 6.06 -15.54
CA GLU A 205 7.78 4.79 -15.93
C GLU A 205 9.13 4.60 -15.23
N ALA A 206 9.97 5.65 -15.17
CA ALA A 206 11.25 5.60 -14.48
C ALA A 206 11.12 5.25 -13.00
N ALA A 207 10.08 5.76 -12.32
CA ALA A 207 9.82 5.40 -10.92
C ALA A 207 9.62 3.88 -10.74
N TYR A 208 9.17 3.15 -11.76
CA TYR A 208 8.94 1.70 -11.68
C TYR A 208 9.94 0.88 -12.50
N ASP A 209 10.97 1.52 -13.05
CA ASP A 209 12.04 0.89 -13.84
C ASP A 209 13.38 1.61 -13.54
N ASP A 210 13.74 1.63 -12.26
CA ASP A 210 14.94 2.32 -11.77
C ASP A 210 16.23 1.77 -12.38
N ALA A 211 17.21 2.65 -12.62
CA ALA A 211 18.48 2.27 -13.24
C ALA A 211 19.33 1.30 -12.40
N ALA A 212 19.09 1.25 -11.08
CA ALA A 212 19.76 0.31 -10.18
C ALA A 212 19.21 -1.13 -10.27
N GLY A 213 18.06 -1.31 -10.93
CA GLY A 213 17.42 -2.60 -11.15
C GLY A 213 16.71 -3.18 -9.92
N TYR A 214 16.46 -2.37 -8.88
CA TYR A 214 15.78 -2.84 -7.67
C TYR A 214 14.31 -3.20 -7.95
N THR A 215 13.59 -2.42 -8.75
CA THR A 215 12.20 -2.69 -9.13
C THR A 215 12.09 -3.91 -10.02
N ALA A 216 13.07 -4.12 -10.92
CA ALA A 216 13.15 -5.35 -11.71
C ALA A 216 13.37 -6.59 -10.81
N ALA A 217 14.28 -6.50 -9.84
CA ALA A 217 14.52 -7.57 -8.88
C ALA A 217 13.32 -7.83 -7.97
N PHE A 218 12.61 -6.78 -7.55
CA PHE A 218 11.38 -6.83 -6.77
C PHE A 218 10.26 -7.55 -7.54
N ASN A 219 10.03 -7.16 -8.79
CA ASN A 219 9.03 -7.80 -9.63
C ASN A 219 9.34 -9.29 -9.84
N LYS A 220 10.60 -9.62 -10.19
CA LYS A 220 11.04 -11.01 -10.38
C LYS A 220 11.03 -11.83 -9.09
N ASN A 221 11.04 -11.20 -7.91
CA ASN A 221 10.96 -11.90 -6.64
C ASN A 221 9.66 -12.71 -6.51
N LEU A 222 8.57 -12.25 -7.14
CA LEU A 222 7.32 -13.01 -7.21
C LEU A 222 7.53 -14.44 -7.73
N ILE A 223 8.41 -14.62 -8.73
CA ILE A 223 8.74 -15.94 -9.26
C ILE A 223 9.43 -16.80 -8.20
N ASN A 224 10.34 -16.22 -7.41
CA ASN A 224 10.99 -16.94 -6.32
C ASN A 224 9.97 -17.40 -5.27
N VAL A 225 9.00 -16.53 -4.93
CA VAL A 225 7.92 -16.86 -4.00
C VAL A 225 7.06 -18.00 -4.55
N ILE A 226 6.59 -17.90 -5.81
CA ILE A 226 5.82 -18.96 -6.46
C ILE A 226 6.60 -20.28 -6.47
N ASN A 227 7.87 -20.27 -6.87
CA ASN A 227 8.69 -21.47 -6.94
C ASN A 227 8.87 -22.12 -5.57
N ARG A 228 9.18 -21.32 -4.55
CA ARG A 228 9.42 -21.79 -3.18
C ARG A 228 8.16 -22.34 -2.53
N GLU A 229 7.04 -21.62 -2.64
CA GLU A 229 5.81 -21.95 -1.91
C GLU A 229 4.92 -22.96 -2.64
N LEU A 230 4.95 -23.01 -3.98
CA LEU A 230 4.11 -23.90 -4.78
C LEU A 230 4.87 -25.05 -5.44
N GLY A 231 6.17 -25.22 -5.14
CA GLY A 231 7.04 -26.21 -5.80
C GLY A 231 7.12 -25.95 -7.30
N GLY A 232 7.37 -24.69 -7.66
CA GLY A 232 7.44 -24.23 -9.04
C GLY A 232 8.85 -24.26 -9.63
N ASP A 233 8.94 -24.37 -10.96
CA ASP A 233 10.19 -24.39 -11.73
C ASP A 233 10.34 -23.21 -12.71
N MET A 234 9.60 -22.13 -12.49
CA MET A 234 9.65 -20.95 -13.36
C MET A 234 11.08 -20.37 -13.43
N PRO A 235 11.68 -20.22 -14.62
CA PRO A 235 13.06 -19.76 -14.77
C PRO A 235 13.14 -18.25 -14.56
N VAL A 236 13.48 -17.79 -13.35
CA VAL A 236 13.56 -16.35 -12.98
C VAL A 236 14.38 -15.52 -13.98
N ALA A 237 15.49 -16.07 -14.47
CA ALA A 237 16.36 -15.43 -15.45
C ALA A 237 15.72 -15.30 -16.85
N GLY A 238 14.74 -16.15 -17.18
CA GLY A 238 14.01 -16.14 -18.45
C GLY A 238 12.85 -15.15 -18.51
N TYR A 239 12.71 -14.27 -17.52
CA TYR A 239 11.75 -13.17 -17.54
C TYR A 239 12.49 -11.85 -17.47
N ARG A 240 12.08 -10.86 -18.27
CA ARG A 240 12.49 -9.46 -18.10
C ARG A 240 11.37 -8.65 -17.42
N HIS A 241 11.76 -7.65 -16.65
CA HIS A 241 10.84 -6.67 -16.10
C HIS A 241 10.36 -5.70 -17.21
N ARG A 242 9.14 -5.18 -17.07
CA ARG A 242 8.60 -4.08 -17.87
C ARG A 242 7.66 -3.25 -17.00
N ALA A 243 7.95 -1.96 -16.85
CA ALA A 243 6.97 -0.98 -16.40
C ALA A 243 6.45 -0.19 -17.60
N VAL A 244 5.15 0.10 -17.63
CA VAL A 244 4.57 0.96 -18.67
C VAL A 244 3.36 1.70 -18.11
N PHE A 245 3.20 2.95 -18.51
CA PHE A 245 2.02 3.72 -18.18
C PHE A 245 0.90 3.50 -19.20
N ASP A 246 -0.18 2.87 -18.78
CA ASP A 246 -1.42 2.82 -19.55
C ASP A 246 -2.16 4.16 -19.40
N ARG A 247 -2.17 4.95 -20.48
CA ARG A 247 -2.84 6.26 -20.52
C ARG A 247 -4.36 6.16 -20.48
N THR A 248 -4.94 5.06 -20.96
CA THR A 248 -6.39 4.85 -21.01
C THR A 248 -6.91 4.53 -19.62
N LEU A 249 -6.20 3.67 -18.89
CA LEU A 249 -6.54 3.26 -17.53
C LEU A 249 -5.91 4.18 -16.46
N SER A 250 -5.04 5.11 -16.87
CA SER A 250 -4.31 6.04 -16.01
C SER A 250 -3.56 5.32 -14.89
N ARG A 251 -2.75 4.31 -15.24
CA ARG A 251 -2.01 3.49 -14.28
C ARG A 251 -0.66 3.03 -14.82
N ILE A 252 0.31 2.88 -13.92
CA ILE A 252 1.46 2.05 -14.20
C ILE A 252 1.05 0.59 -14.12
N GLU A 253 1.58 -0.22 -15.03
CA GLU A 253 1.53 -1.68 -14.95
C GLU A 253 2.94 -2.23 -14.91
N MET A 254 3.24 -3.03 -13.88
CA MET A 254 4.43 -3.86 -13.84
C MET A 254 4.12 -5.23 -14.43
N ARG A 255 4.96 -5.68 -15.35
CA ARG A 255 4.83 -6.96 -16.01
C ARG A 255 6.13 -7.74 -16.00
N LEU A 256 6.01 -9.06 -15.99
CA LEU A 256 7.08 -9.99 -16.28
C LEU A 256 6.88 -10.53 -17.68
N VAL A 257 7.87 -10.35 -18.55
CA VAL A 257 7.80 -10.77 -19.96
C VAL A 257 8.74 -11.93 -20.19
N ALA A 258 8.21 -13.07 -20.63
CA ALA A 258 9.01 -14.26 -20.92
C ALA A 258 9.91 -14.01 -22.14
N GLU A 259 11.21 -14.30 -22.02
CA GLU A 259 12.17 -14.09 -23.11
C GLU A 259 12.16 -15.25 -24.12
N TYR A 260 11.73 -16.44 -23.69
CA TYR A 260 11.61 -17.64 -24.52
C TYR A 260 10.44 -18.50 -24.05
N ALA A 261 9.95 -19.34 -24.96
CA ALA A 261 8.87 -20.28 -24.65
C ALA A 261 9.39 -21.40 -23.74
N HIS A 262 8.64 -21.71 -22.68
CA HIS A 262 8.97 -22.79 -21.75
C HIS A 262 7.72 -23.34 -21.08
N ARG A 263 7.85 -24.57 -20.55
CA ARG A 263 6.82 -25.19 -19.71
C ARG A 263 7.13 -24.87 -18.25
N VAL A 264 6.08 -24.61 -17.48
CA VAL A 264 6.13 -24.42 -16.04
C VAL A 264 5.31 -25.53 -15.38
N ARG A 265 5.87 -26.10 -14.31
CA ARG A 265 5.20 -27.01 -13.39
C ARG A 265 5.00 -26.31 -12.05
N LEU A 266 3.81 -26.42 -11.48
CA LEU A 266 3.52 -26.03 -10.10
C LEU A 266 3.04 -27.25 -9.33
N GLU A 267 3.93 -27.89 -8.57
CA GLU A 267 3.67 -29.16 -7.90
C GLU A 267 2.49 -29.10 -6.94
N ALA A 268 2.40 -28.04 -6.12
CA ALA A 268 1.32 -27.85 -5.16
C ALA A 268 -0.06 -27.72 -5.82
N LEU A 269 -0.12 -27.33 -7.09
CA LEU A 269 -1.36 -27.21 -7.85
C LEU A 269 -1.69 -28.47 -8.67
N GLY A 270 -0.74 -29.39 -8.82
CA GLY A 270 -0.84 -30.53 -9.73
C GLY A 270 -1.02 -30.09 -11.18
N ALA A 271 -0.43 -28.95 -11.57
CA ALA A 271 -0.69 -28.31 -12.86
C ALA A 271 0.62 -28.03 -13.61
N ASP A 272 0.55 -28.19 -14.93
CA ASP A 272 1.57 -27.74 -15.86
C ASP A 272 0.93 -26.83 -16.90
N PHE A 273 1.68 -25.83 -17.37
CA PHE A 273 1.23 -24.94 -18.44
C PHE A 273 2.41 -24.43 -19.26
N GLU A 274 2.12 -23.97 -20.46
CA GLU A 274 3.10 -23.36 -21.36
C GLU A 274 3.00 -21.84 -21.29
N ILE A 275 4.16 -21.19 -21.31
CA ILE A 275 4.31 -19.76 -21.48
C ILE A 275 5.01 -19.53 -22.82
N ALA A 276 4.40 -18.71 -23.67
CA ALA A 276 4.97 -18.36 -24.97
C ALA A 276 6.10 -17.32 -24.85
N ALA A 277 6.99 -17.29 -25.83
CA ALA A 277 7.99 -16.21 -25.92
C ALA A 277 7.28 -14.86 -26.11
N GLY A 278 7.67 -13.85 -25.34
CA GLY A 278 7.07 -12.52 -25.33
C GLY A 278 5.75 -12.42 -24.57
N GLU A 279 5.26 -13.52 -23.97
CA GLU A 279 4.05 -13.47 -23.16
C GLU A 279 4.27 -12.67 -21.87
N GLU A 280 3.26 -11.92 -21.44
CA GLU A 280 3.34 -11.03 -20.29
C GLU A 280 2.46 -11.54 -19.13
N ILE A 281 3.00 -11.48 -17.92
CA ILE A 281 2.27 -11.67 -16.67
C ILE A 281 2.14 -10.31 -16.01
N LEU A 282 0.91 -9.84 -15.79
CA LEU A 282 0.64 -8.61 -15.02
C LEU A 282 0.86 -8.89 -13.53
N THR A 283 1.75 -8.14 -12.88
CA THR A 283 2.12 -8.40 -11.48
C THR A 283 1.75 -7.26 -10.53
N GLU A 284 1.60 -6.04 -11.04
CA GLU A 284 1.10 -4.91 -10.26
C GLU A 284 0.42 -3.88 -11.15
N ILE A 285 -0.58 -3.20 -10.58
CA ILE A 285 -1.08 -1.94 -11.09
C ILE A 285 -0.80 -0.84 -10.07
N SER A 286 -0.53 0.37 -10.53
CA SER A 286 -0.51 1.55 -9.67
C SER A 286 -1.17 2.72 -10.39
N ARG A 287 -2.45 2.93 -10.09
CA ARG A 287 -3.26 4.02 -10.65
C ARG A 287 -2.73 5.38 -10.22
N LYS A 288 -2.84 6.34 -11.12
CA LYS A 288 -2.48 7.73 -10.96
C LYS A 288 -3.73 8.59 -11.12
N PHE A 289 -3.91 9.57 -10.25
CA PHE A 289 -5.18 10.27 -10.10
C PHE A 289 -5.11 11.70 -10.66
N SER A 290 -6.11 12.10 -11.45
CA SER A 290 -6.41 13.50 -11.76
C SER A 290 -7.22 14.14 -10.63
N GLN A 291 -7.37 15.47 -10.61
CA GLN A 291 -8.13 16.13 -9.52
C GLN A 291 -9.59 15.66 -9.52
N GLU A 292 -10.18 15.55 -10.70
CA GLU A 292 -11.52 15.01 -10.90
C GLU A 292 -11.63 13.56 -10.39
N ALA A 293 -10.64 12.72 -10.65
CA ALA A 293 -10.62 11.34 -10.17
C ALA A 293 -10.58 11.26 -8.63
N ILE A 294 -9.81 12.14 -7.96
CA ILE A 294 -9.78 12.24 -6.49
C ILE A 294 -11.18 12.65 -5.97
N THR A 295 -11.74 13.74 -6.49
CA THR A 295 -13.05 14.23 -6.07
C THR A 295 -14.14 13.16 -6.27
N GLY A 296 -14.12 12.48 -7.41
CA GLY A 296 -15.07 11.40 -7.70
C GLY A 296 -14.89 10.19 -6.78
N LEU A 297 -13.65 9.79 -6.50
CA LEU A 297 -13.33 8.69 -5.59
C LEU A 297 -13.85 8.96 -4.17
N LEU A 298 -13.59 10.15 -3.63
CA LEU A 298 -14.07 10.55 -2.31
C LEU A 298 -15.60 10.69 -2.28
N GLY A 299 -16.19 11.35 -3.28
CA GLY A 299 -17.63 11.58 -3.36
C GLY A 299 -18.44 10.29 -3.41
N ARG A 300 -17.99 9.27 -4.17
CA ARG A 300 -18.65 7.95 -4.19
C ARG A 300 -18.65 7.24 -2.84
N ALA A 301 -17.65 7.51 -2.00
CA ALA A 301 -17.57 6.97 -0.64
C ALA A 301 -18.37 7.78 0.39
N GLY A 302 -18.94 8.94 0.02
CA GLY A 302 -19.57 9.86 0.98
C GLY A 302 -18.53 10.62 1.84
N LEU A 303 -17.35 10.87 1.27
CA LEU A 303 -16.30 11.66 1.88
C LEU A 303 -16.22 13.03 1.21
N ARG A 304 -16.16 14.07 2.04
CA ARG A 304 -15.88 15.43 1.60
C ARG A 304 -14.46 15.84 1.95
N GLN A 305 -13.74 16.27 0.92
CA GLN A 305 -12.43 16.87 1.05
C GLN A 305 -12.51 18.18 1.85
N THR A 306 -11.78 18.26 2.96
CA THR A 306 -11.63 19.46 3.79
C THR A 306 -10.33 20.22 3.50
N ALA A 307 -9.29 19.49 3.07
CA ALA A 307 -8.03 20.07 2.64
C ALA A 307 -7.34 19.19 1.60
N HIS A 308 -6.55 19.82 0.74
CA HIS A 308 -5.72 19.15 -0.25
C HIS A 308 -4.35 19.85 -0.29
N TYR A 309 -3.31 19.05 -0.11
CA TYR A 309 -1.93 19.47 -0.06
C TYR A 309 -1.18 18.85 -1.25
N PRO A 310 -0.90 19.62 -2.31
CA PRO A 310 -0.15 19.15 -3.46
C PRO A 310 1.36 19.29 -3.25
N TYR A 311 2.12 18.32 -3.74
CA TYR A 311 3.58 18.37 -3.82
C TYR A 311 4.05 18.74 -5.23
N GLY A 312 4.92 19.74 -5.33
CA GLY A 312 5.40 20.26 -6.61
C GLY A 312 4.25 20.74 -7.50
N ASP A 313 4.41 20.61 -8.82
CA ASP A 313 3.36 20.89 -9.81
C ASP A 313 2.31 19.77 -9.85
N ASP A 314 1.60 19.54 -8.73
CA ASP A 314 0.60 18.49 -8.55
C ASP A 314 1.11 17.06 -8.83
N GLN A 315 2.35 16.76 -8.43
CA GLN A 315 2.94 15.44 -8.64
C GLN A 315 2.48 14.40 -7.61
N TYR A 316 2.12 14.82 -6.41
CA TYR A 316 1.58 13.95 -5.37
C TYR A 316 0.58 14.74 -4.54
N SER A 317 -0.43 14.08 -3.98
CA SER A 317 -1.43 14.72 -3.13
C SER A 317 -1.55 14.02 -1.79
N LEU A 318 -1.56 14.80 -0.72
CA LEU A 318 -2.19 14.42 0.54
C LEU A 318 -3.56 15.09 0.62
N VAL A 319 -4.60 14.30 0.84
CA VAL A 319 -5.97 14.79 0.95
C VAL A 319 -6.52 14.46 2.32
N LEU A 320 -7.01 15.48 3.02
CA LEU A 320 -7.76 15.33 4.25
C LEU A 320 -9.25 15.35 3.91
N ALA A 321 -9.96 14.32 4.34
CA ALA A 321 -11.39 14.15 4.10
C ALA A 321 -12.12 13.76 5.37
N VAL A 322 -13.38 14.15 5.46
CA VAL A 322 -14.30 13.76 6.54
C VAL A 322 -15.56 13.17 5.93
N ARG A 323 -16.30 12.40 6.71
CA ARG A 323 -17.62 11.91 6.30
C ARG A 323 -18.59 13.08 6.13
N ASP A 324 -19.35 13.08 5.04
CA ASP A 324 -20.49 13.98 4.83
C ASP A 324 -21.69 13.64 5.73
#